data_AF-A0A1B4G370-F1
#
_entry.id   AF-A0A1B4G370-F1
#
_cell.length_a   1.000
_cell.length_b   1.000
_cell.length_c   1.000
_cell.angle_alpha   90.00
_cell.angle_beta   90.00
_cell.angle_gamma   90.00
#
_symmetry.space_group_name_H-M   'P 1'
#
loop_
_entity.id
_entity.type
_entity.pdbx_description
1 polymer ?
#
loop_
_entity_poly.entity_id
_entity_poly.type
_entity_poly.pdbx_seq_one_letter_code
_entity_poly.pdbx_strand_id
1 'polypeptide(L)'
;MISERARKFVSIAMQRISAIGQNTIALEIGVSPPTISRFVSDDLERACQVLAAAGLKLVPVEMQCFPPRKVAILMELARDHLNQLENVEQLSWEDRRTGSGDAAKP
;
A
#
# COMPACT_ATOMS: atom_id res chain seq x y z
N MET A 1 4.09 19.73 10.64
CA MET A 1 4.45 18.34 10.30
C MET A 1 3.87 17.28 11.23
N ILE A 2 4.26 17.20 12.52
CA ILE A 2 3.74 16.13 13.44
C ILE A 2 2.23 16.25 13.65
N SER A 3 1.71 17.45 13.90
CA SER A 3 0.27 17.71 14.10
C SER A 3 -0.58 17.28 12.89
N GLU A 4 -0.13 17.52 11.66
CA GLU A 4 -0.87 17.09 10.45
C GLU A 4 -0.94 15.58 10.31
N ARG A 5 0.16 14.87 10.59
CA ARG A 5 0.18 13.40 10.60
C ARG A 5 -0.75 12.85 11.67
N ALA A 6 -0.70 13.40 12.89
CA ALA A 6 -1.56 13.00 13.99
C ALA A 6 -3.05 13.17 13.63
N ARG A 7 -3.44 14.30 13.03
CA ARG A 7 -4.83 14.51 12.54
C ARG A 7 -5.26 13.47 11.51
N LYS A 8 -4.39 13.10 10.57
CA LYS A 8 -4.66 12.02 9.61
C LYS A 8 -4.83 10.67 10.32
N PHE A 9 -4.03 10.40 11.33
CA PHE A 9 -4.12 9.16 12.10
C PHE A 9 -5.44 9.06 12.86
N VAL A 10 -5.86 10.14 13.54
CA VAL A 10 -7.15 10.19 14.23
C VAL A 10 -8.30 9.94 13.26
N SER A 11 -8.28 10.58 12.08
CA SER A 11 -9.32 10.37 11.07
C SER A 11 -9.40 8.92 10.60
N ILE A 12 -8.26 8.29 10.30
CA ILE A 12 -8.21 6.87 9.90
C ILE A 12 -8.69 5.97 11.05
N ALA A 13 -8.19 6.20 12.27
CA ALA A 13 -8.56 5.41 13.44
C ALA A 13 -10.06 5.49 13.73
N MET A 14 -10.63 6.70 13.75
CA MET A 14 -12.06 6.91 13.96
C MET A 14 -12.93 6.22 12.90
N GLN A 15 -12.56 6.35 11.63
CA GLN A 15 -13.29 5.69 10.55
C GLN A 15 -13.30 4.17 10.73
N ARG A 16 -12.16 3.59 11.15
CA ARG A 16 -12.01 2.14 11.33
C ARG A 16 -12.67 1.62 12.60
N ILE A 17 -12.54 2.34 13.70
CA ILE A 17 -13.21 2.00 14.95
C ILE A 17 -14.72 2.03 14.77
N SER A 18 -15.24 3.01 14.02
CA SER A 18 -16.66 3.09 13.69
C SER A 18 -17.12 1.93 12.80
N ALA A 19 -16.33 1.55 11.78
CA ALA A 19 -16.67 0.46 10.86
C ALA A 19 -16.68 -0.93 11.52
N ILE A 20 -15.79 -1.19 12.48
CA ILE A 20 -15.67 -2.48 13.18
C ILE A 20 -16.60 -2.54 14.41
N GLY A 21 -16.74 -1.41 15.11
CA GLY A 21 -17.49 -1.29 16.35
C GLY A 21 -16.63 -1.48 17.61
N GLN A 22 -16.85 -0.61 18.60
CA GLN A 22 -16.10 -0.60 19.86
C GLN A 22 -16.24 -1.89 20.67
N ASN A 23 -17.43 -2.52 20.65
CA ASN A 23 -17.67 -3.78 21.38
C ASN A 23 -16.83 -4.93 20.80
N THR A 24 -16.76 -5.03 19.48
CA THR A 24 -15.95 -6.03 18.77
C THR A 24 -14.48 -5.84 19.09
N ILE A 25 -14.00 -4.59 19.06
CA ILE A 25 -12.61 -4.25 19.40
C ILE A 25 -12.32 -4.58 20.86
N ALA A 26 -13.25 -4.27 21.78
CA ALA A 26 -13.11 -4.55 23.20
C ALA A 26 -12.95 -6.06 23.47
N LEU A 27 -13.77 -6.87 22.80
CA LEU A 27 -13.70 -8.33 22.87
C LEU A 27 -12.34 -8.85 22.37
N GLU A 28 -11.88 -8.37 21.22
CA GLU A 28 -10.63 -8.82 20.59
C GLU A 28 -9.40 -8.54 21.46
N ILE A 29 -9.36 -7.39 22.12
CA ILE A 29 -8.21 -7.00 22.97
C ILE A 29 -8.40 -7.33 24.46
N GLY A 30 -9.50 -8.00 24.82
CA GLY A 30 -9.76 -8.48 26.18
C GLY A 30 -10.08 -7.40 27.21
N VAL A 31 -10.75 -6.32 26.81
CA VAL A 31 -11.16 -5.22 27.71
C VAL A 31 -12.67 -4.99 27.69
N SER A 32 -13.18 -4.20 28.63
CA SER A 32 -14.60 -3.84 28.65
C SER A 32 -14.94 -2.82 27.55
N PRO A 33 -16.13 -2.84 26.94
CA PRO A 33 -16.54 -1.82 25.97
C PRO A 33 -16.48 -0.37 26.48
N PRO A 34 -16.86 -0.07 27.75
CA PRO A 34 -16.67 1.27 28.32
C PRO A 34 -15.21 1.72 28.36
N THR A 35 -14.24 0.80 28.46
CA THR A 35 -12.82 1.12 28.40
C THR A 35 -12.45 1.65 27.01
N ILE A 36 -12.92 0.99 25.94
CA ILE A 36 -12.72 1.45 24.56
C ILE A 36 -13.41 2.80 24.33
N SER A 37 -14.65 2.94 24.81
CA SER A 37 -15.41 4.19 24.65
C SER A 37 -14.66 5.39 25.25
N ARG A 38 -14.16 5.27 26.50
CA ARG A 38 -13.34 6.31 27.13
C ARG A 38 -12.04 6.58 26.38
N PHE A 39 -11.34 5.52 25.97
CA PHE A 39 -10.11 5.68 25.19
C PHE A 39 -10.35 6.48 23.90
N VAL A 40 -11.44 6.16 23.17
CA VAL A 40 -11.79 6.86 21.92
C VAL A 40 -12.10 8.33 22.17
N SER A 41 -12.77 8.65 23.27
CA SER A 41 -13.14 10.03 23.63
C SER A 41 -11.96 10.86 24.15
N ASP A 42 -11.14 10.28 25.02
CA ASP A 42 -10.23 11.06 25.87
C ASP A 42 -8.76 10.95 25.44
N ASP A 43 -8.36 9.80 24.90
CA ASP A 43 -6.94 9.45 24.72
C ASP A 43 -6.53 9.15 23.27
N LEU A 44 -7.47 8.85 22.37
CA LEU A 44 -7.17 8.46 20.99
C LEU A 44 -6.33 9.52 20.25
N GLU A 45 -6.66 10.80 20.45
CA GLU A 45 -5.89 11.88 19.84
C GLU A 45 -4.46 11.92 20.36
N ARG A 46 -4.28 11.81 21.68
CA ARG A 46 -2.96 11.78 22.32
C ARG A 46 -2.15 10.56 21.86
N ALA A 47 -2.77 9.39 21.77
CA ALA A 47 -2.15 8.18 21.24
C ALA A 47 -1.69 8.38 19.78
N CYS A 48 -2.50 9.00 18.93
CA CYS A 48 -2.12 9.32 17.55
C CYS A 48 -0.96 10.33 17.47
N GLN A 49 -0.91 11.30 18.38
CA GLN A 49 0.21 12.25 18.49
C GLN A 49 1.51 11.53 18.88
N VAL A 50 1.46 10.60 19.84
CA VAL A 50 2.61 9.78 20.23
C VAL A 50 3.12 8.95 19.05
N LEU A 51 2.22 8.26 18.33
CA LEU A 51 2.58 7.49 17.13
C LEU A 51 3.22 8.36 16.05
N ALA A 52 2.68 9.57 15.83
CA ALA A 52 3.23 10.51 14.86
C ALA A 52 4.62 11.04 15.28
N ALA A 53 4.81 11.33 16.57
CA ALA A 53 6.07 11.79 17.13
C ALA A 53 7.15 10.70 17.13
N ALA A 54 6.76 9.44 17.34
CA ALA A 54 7.61 8.26 17.24
C ALA A 54 8.04 7.94 15.79
N GLY A 55 7.60 8.73 14.80
CA GLY A 55 7.92 8.51 13.40
C GLY A 55 7.11 7.40 12.73
N LEU A 56 6.19 6.74 13.45
CA LEU A 56 5.39 5.63 12.94
C LEU A 56 4.28 6.10 12.00
N LYS A 57 3.90 5.24 11.05
CA LYS A 57 2.82 5.49 10.09
C LYS A 57 1.62 4.61 10.41
N LEU A 58 0.44 5.21 10.56
CA LEU A 58 -0.81 4.47 10.63
C LEU A 58 -1.36 4.27 9.21
N VAL A 59 -1.54 3.01 8.83
CA VAL A 59 -2.16 2.60 7.55
C VAL A 59 -3.14 1.46 7.80
N PRO A 60 -4.28 1.41 7.09
CA PRO A 60 -5.17 0.26 7.11
C PRO A 60 -4.45 -1.04 6.72
N VAL A 61 -4.85 -2.18 7.29
CA VAL A 61 -4.21 -3.48 7.08
C VAL A 61 -4.29 -3.93 5.62
N GLU A 62 -5.39 -3.62 4.94
CA GLU A 62 -5.60 -3.93 3.53
C GLU A 62 -4.89 -2.96 2.56
N MET A 63 -4.19 -1.94 3.07
CA MET A 63 -3.55 -0.94 2.21
C MET A 63 -2.41 -1.59 1.42
N GLN A 64 -2.62 -1.79 0.13
CA GLN A 64 -1.59 -2.32 -0.77
C GLN A 64 -0.72 -1.19 -1.32
N CYS A 65 0.59 -1.41 -1.40
CA CYS A 65 1.55 -0.44 -1.95
C CYS A 65 1.53 -0.37 -3.49
N PHE A 66 0.68 -1.17 -4.14
CA PHE A 66 0.55 -1.24 -5.58
C PHE A 66 -0.93 -1.38 -5.94
N PRO A 67 -1.35 -0.95 -7.15
CA PRO A 67 -2.69 -1.23 -7.64
C PRO A 67 -2.78 -2.72 -8.01
N PRO A 68 -3.56 -3.56 -7.30
CA PRO A 68 -3.58 -5.01 -7.54
C PRO A 68 -3.93 -5.37 -8.99
N ARG A 69 -4.88 -4.63 -9.61
CA ARG A 69 -5.24 -4.83 -11.02
C ARG A 69 -4.07 -4.59 -11.97
N LYS A 70 -3.24 -3.57 -11.70
CA LYS A 70 -2.08 -3.26 -12.55
C LYS A 70 -1.06 -4.39 -12.47
N VAL A 71 -0.79 -4.89 -11.26
CA VAL A 71 0.14 -6.01 -11.07
C VAL A 71 -0.41 -7.27 -11.74
N ALA A 72 -1.70 -7.56 -11.59
CA ALA A 72 -2.33 -8.71 -12.24
C ALA A 72 -2.18 -8.64 -13.78
N ILE A 73 -2.44 -7.48 -14.40
CA ILE A 73 -2.25 -7.29 -15.84
C ILE A 73 -0.79 -7.49 -16.24
N LEU A 74 0.15 -6.90 -15.49
CA LEU A 74 1.58 -7.08 -15.77
C LEU A 74 2.00 -8.56 -15.67
N MET A 75 1.47 -9.29 -14.69
CA MET A 75 1.74 -10.72 -14.55
C MET A 75 1.14 -11.53 -15.71
N GLU A 76 -0.06 -11.17 -16.18
CA GLU A 76 -0.68 -11.84 -17.31
C GLU A 76 0.11 -11.61 -18.60
N LEU A 77 0.45 -10.36 -18.90
CA LEU A 77 1.26 -10.02 -20.07
C LEU A 77 2.63 -10.70 -20.05
N ALA A 78 3.27 -10.76 -18.88
CA ALA A 78 4.52 -11.47 -18.73
C ALA A 78 4.36 -12.98 -18.98
N ARG A 79 3.29 -13.60 -18.47
CA ARG A 79 3.01 -15.02 -18.69
C ARG A 79 2.72 -15.32 -20.16
N ASP A 80 1.87 -14.52 -20.80
CA ASP A 80 1.53 -14.64 -22.21
C ASP A 80 2.79 -14.57 -23.08
N HIS A 81 3.65 -13.58 -22.80
CA HIS A 81 4.90 -13.42 -23.54
C HIS A 81 5.84 -14.60 -23.32
N LEU A 82 6.00 -15.07 -22.08
CA LEU A 82 6.85 -16.23 -21.77
C LEU A 82 6.36 -17.53 -22.42
N ASN A 83 5.04 -17.73 -22.52
CA ASN A 83 4.47 -18.89 -23.18
C ASN A 83 4.63 -18.88 -24.70
N GLN A 84 4.86 -17.71 -25.31
CA GLN A 84 5.10 -17.57 -26.75
C GLN A 84 6.56 -17.82 -27.13
N LEU A 85 7.47 -17.87 -26.16
CA LEU A 85 8.89 -18.07 -26.43
C LEU A 85 9.20 -19.56 -26.55
N GLU A 86 9.78 -19.95 -27.68
CA GLU A 86 10.22 -21.33 -27.92
C GLU A 86 11.68 -21.56 -27.51
N ASN A 87 12.49 -20.49 -27.48
CA ASN A 87 13.91 -20.51 -27.11
C ASN A 87 14.37 -19.17 -26.50
N VAL A 88 15.57 -19.17 -25.90
CA VAL A 88 16.09 -18.02 -25.11
C VAL A 88 16.57 -16.89 -26.01
N GLU A 89 16.96 -17.16 -27.26
CA GLU A 89 17.41 -16.11 -28.19
C GLU A 89 16.32 -15.07 -28.49
N GLN A 90 15.04 -15.44 -28.43
CA GLN A 90 13.90 -14.53 -28.65
C GLN A 90 13.74 -13.45 -27.56
N LEU A 91 14.45 -13.58 -26.42
CA LEU A 91 14.45 -12.58 -25.34
C LEU A 91 15.50 -11.48 -25.55
N SER A 92 16.34 -11.55 -26.58
CA SER A 92 17.35 -10.53 -26.83
C SER A 92 16.72 -9.29 -27.45
N TRP A 93 16.70 -8.19 -26.70
CA TRP A 93 16.34 -6.88 -27.22
C TRP A 93 17.58 -6.31 -27.91
N GLU A 94 17.64 -6.33 -29.24
CA GLU A 94 18.70 -5.64 -29.97
C GLU A 94 18.64 -4.14 -29.64
N ASP A 95 19.66 -3.64 -28.93
CA ASP A 95 19.78 -2.23 -28.53
C ASP A 95 19.95 -1.40 -29.80
N ARG A 96 18.84 -0.87 -30.33
CA ARG A 96 18.81 0.03 -31.50
C ARG A 96 19.37 1.42 -31.16
N ARG A 97 20.53 1.46 -30.52
CA ARG A 97 21.32 2.66 -30.25
C ARG A 97 22.80 2.42 -30.53
N THR A 98 23.12 2.10 -31.77
CA THR A 98 24.39 2.53 -32.37
C THR A 98 24.12 2.96 -33.80
N GLY A 99 24.24 4.27 -34.06
CA GLY A 99 24.23 4.80 -35.40
C GLY A 99 25.54 4.50 -36.13
N SER A 100 25.43 4.14 -37.40
CA SER A 100 26.30 4.51 -38.53
C SER A 100 25.55 4.00 -39.77
N GLY A 101 25.16 4.82 -40.73
CA GLY A 101 26.11 5.42 -41.66
C GLY A 101 26.48 4.35 -42.71
N ASP A 102 26.14 4.62 -43.97
CA ASP A 102 26.44 3.83 -45.18
C ASP A 102 25.67 2.51 -45.38
N ALA A 103 25.28 2.08 -46.58
CA ALA A 103 25.58 2.55 -47.93
C ALA A 103 24.40 2.25 -48.86
N ALA A 104 24.18 3.15 -49.81
CA ALA A 104 23.32 2.94 -50.96
C ALA A 104 23.87 1.84 -51.90
N LYS A 105 22.97 1.03 -52.47
CA LYS A 105 22.90 0.64 -53.89
C LYS A 105 21.99 -0.59 -54.10
N PRO A 106 21.56 -0.86 -55.34
CA PRO A 106 21.02 0.03 -56.37
C PRO A 106 19.52 -0.22 -56.61
#